data_AF-A0A519W455-F1
#
_entry.id   AF-A0A519W455-F1
#
_cell.length_a   1.000
_cell.length_b   1.000
_cell.length_c   1.000
_cell.angle_alpha   90.00
_cell.angle_beta   90.00
_cell.angle_gamma   90.00
#
_symmetry.space_group_name_H-M   'P 1'
#
loop_
_entity.id
_entity.type
_entity.pdbx_description
1 polymer ?
#
loop_
_entity_poly.entity_id
_entity_poly.type
_entity_poly.pdbx_seq_one_letter_code
_entity_poly.pdbx_strand_id
1 'polypeptide(L)'
;MKRKYLMLRLLTLIFISMINVAAAIAQDNDRKFRIAKIEVYPQYLEEYKAALAEHAKAAVSLEAGVLALQAVYDKANPLNVTVFEVYASEEAYQTHLKTKHFLK
;
A
#
# COMPACT_ATOMS: atom_id res chain seq x y z
N MET A 1 -33.37 50.59 7.82
CA MET A 1 -32.33 49.92 8.65
C MET A 1 -32.42 48.39 8.65
N LYS A 2 -33.56 47.77 9.02
CA LYS A 2 -33.71 46.30 9.15
C LYS A 2 -33.31 45.46 7.91
N ARG A 3 -33.58 45.95 6.69
CA ARG A 3 -33.18 45.28 5.42
C ARG A 3 -31.66 45.18 5.22
N LYS A 4 -30.88 46.18 5.69
CA LYS A 4 -29.41 46.14 5.58
C LYS A 4 -28.81 45.08 6.51
N TYR A 5 -29.36 44.93 7.72
CA TYR A 5 -28.98 43.87 8.64
C TYR A 5 -29.44 42.49 8.18
N LEU A 6 -30.56 42.39 7.45
CA LEU A 6 -31.01 41.14 6.83
C LEU A 6 -30.08 40.69 5.70
N MET A 7 -29.67 41.59 4.80
CA MET A 7 -28.66 41.28 3.78
C MET A 7 -27.31 40.92 4.42
N LEU A 8 -26.89 41.65 5.45
CA LEU A 8 -25.63 41.37 6.14
C LEU A 8 -25.66 39.98 6.78
N ARG A 9 -26.76 39.60 7.44
CA ARG A 9 -26.97 38.26 8.00
C ARG A 9 -26.91 37.17 6.92
N LEU A 10 -27.57 37.38 5.78
CA LEU A 10 -27.56 36.45 4.65
C LEU A 10 -26.15 36.25 4.09
N LEU A 11 -25.37 37.33 3.97
CA LEU A 11 -23.98 37.29 3.52
C LEU A 11 -23.08 36.53 4.50
N THR A 12 -23.23 36.73 5.82
CA THR A 12 -22.49 35.93 6.82
C THR A 12 -22.83 34.45 6.76
N LEU A 13 -24.10 34.08 6.56
CA LEU A 13 -24.52 32.68 6.44
C LEU A 13 -23.94 32.01 5.19
N ILE A 14 -23.89 32.74 4.07
CA ILE A 14 -23.26 32.25 2.83
C ILE A 14 -21.74 32.10 3.02
N PHE A 15 -21.09 33.04 3.69
CA PHE A 15 -19.65 32.96 3.98
C PHE A 15 -19.31 31.77 4.89
N ILE A 16 -20.10 31.51 5.94
CA ILE A 16 -19.93 30.35 6.85
C ILE A 16 -20.15 29.02 6.11
N SER A 17 -21.08 28.98 5.14
CA SER A 17 -21.32 27.82 4.29
C SER A 17 -20.09 27.46 3.42
N MET A 18 -19.36 28.47 2.92
CA MET A 18 -18.18 28.24 2.06
C MET A 18 -16.92 27.77 2.82
N ILE A 19 -16.85 27.95 4.15
CA ILE A 19 -15.70 27.52 4.97
C ILE A 19 -15.73 26.00 5.24
N ASN A 20 -16.90 25.35 5.11
CA ASN A 20 -17.05 23.92 5.42
C ASN A 20 -16.79 22.96 4.24
N VAL A 21 -16.20 23.44 3.14
CA VAL A 21 -15.58 22.54 2.14
C VAL A 21 -14.19 22.17 2.63
N ALA A 22 -14.10 21.57 3.82
CA ALA A 22 -12.95 20.75 4.13
C ALA A 22 -12.98 19.62 3.09
N ALA A 23 -12.04 19.64 2.15
CA ALA A 23 -11.85 18.56 1.21
C ALA A 23 -11.87 17.26 2.02
N ALA A 24 -12.89 16.42 1.81
CA ALA A 24 -12.89 15.09 2.34
C ALA A 24 -11.72 14.37 1.66
N ILE A 25 -10.54 14.37 2.29
CA ILE A 25 -9.44 13.50 1.92
C ILE A 25 -9.90 12.11 2.30
N ALA A 26 -10.65 11.47 1.41
CA ALA A 26 -10.87 10.04 1.45
C ALA A 26 -9.48 9.40 1.30
N GLN A 27 -9.03 8.71 2.35
CA GLN A 27 -7.75 7.97 2.48
C GLN A 27 -6.80 8.14 1.29
N ASP A 28 -6.16 9.31 1.22
CA ASP A 28 -4.98 9.50 0.40
C ASP A 28 -3.85 8.78 1.11
N ASN A 29 -3.71 7.50 0.79
CA ASN A 29 -2.68 6.66 1.34
C ASN A 29 -1.82 6.22 0.17
N ASP A 30 -0.66 6.87 0.01
CA ASP A 30 0.33 6.62 -1.04
C ASP A 30 0.82 5.16 -1.09
N ARG A 31 0.40 4.32 -0.15
CA ARG A 31 0.72 2.90 -0.08
C ARG A 31 0.43 2.19 -1.40
N LYS A 32 1.45 1.49 -1.88
CA LYS A 32 1.33 0.56 -3.00
C LYS A 32 1.02 -0.84 -2.48
N PHE A 33 0.01 -1.47 -3.06
CA PHE A 33 -0.35 -2.86 -2.78
C PHE A 33 -0.06 -3.73 -4.00
N ARG A 34 0.45 -4.95 -3.78
CA ARG A 34 0.66 -5.92 -4.84
C ARG A 34 0.26 -7.33 -4.41
N ILE A 35 -0.15 -8.12 -5.41
CA ILE A 35 -0.37 -9.55 -5.30
C ILE A 35 0.44 -10.20 -6.42
N ALA A 36 1.50 -10.91 -6.08
CA ALA A 36 2.24 -11.74 -7.02
C ALA A 36 1.70 -13.17 -6.97
N LYS A 37 1.30 -13.71 -8.13
CA LYS A 37 0.91 -15.12 -8.29
C LYS A 37 2.00 -15.84 -9.06
N ILE A 38 2.53 -16.90 -8.48
CA ILE A 38 3.73 -17.57 -8.95
C ILE A 38 3.46 -19.08 -8.99
N GLU A 39 3.80 -19.71 -10.10
CA GLU A 39 3.82 -21.17 -10.23
C GLU A 39 5.27 -21.63 -10.24
N VAL A 40 5.61 -22.52 -9.31
CA VAL A 40 6.97 -23.00 -9.08
C VAL A 40 7.13 -24.38 -9.72
N TYR A 41 8.21 -24.58 -10.48
CA TYR A 41 8.52 -25.93 -10.97
C TYR A 41 8.76 -26.89 -9.79
N PRO A 42 8.22 -28.12 -9.81
CA PRO A 42 8.25 -29.03 -8.66
C PRO A 42 9.64 -29.28 -8.08
N GLN A 43 10.66 -29.40 -8.92
CA GLN A 43 12.03 -29.66 -8.50
C GLN A 43 12.68 -28.52 -7.69
N TYR A 44 12.12 -27.30 -7.74
CA TYR A 44 12.65 -26.13 -7.04
C TYR A 44 11.79 -25.71 -5.84
N LEU A 45 10.73 -26.44 -5.47
CA LEU A 45 9.78 -25.99 -4.45
C LEU A 45 10.46 -25.68 -3.10
N GLU A 46 11.33 -26.57 -2.62
CA GLU A 46 11.99 -26.41 -1.32
C GLU A 46 13.04 -25.28 -1.36
N GLU A 47 13.79 -25.16 -2.45
CA GLU A 47 14.74 -24.07 -2.66
C GLU A 47 14.02 -22.72 -2.72
N TYR A 48 12.93 -22.65 -3.46
CA TYR A 48 12.10 -21.47 -3.60
C TYR A 48 11.49 -21.04 -2.25
N LYS A 49 10.99 -21.99 -1.44
CA LYS A 49 10.50 -21.70 -0.08
C LYS A 49 11.57 -21.06 0.79
N ALA A 50 12.78 -21.63 0.79
CA ALA A 50 13.88 -21.10 1.57
C ALA A 50 14.29 -19.70 1.10
N ALA A 51 14.46 -19.51 -0.22
CA ALA A 51 14.83 -18.23 -0.81
C ALA A 51 13.77 -17.16 -0.55
N LEU A 52 12.49 -17.47 -0.74
CA LEU A 52 11.39 -16.53 -0.50
C LEU A 52 11.28 -16.14 0.98
N ALA A 53 11.48 -17.09 1.90
CA ALA A 53 11.45 -16.80 3.34
C ALA A 53 12.64 -15.90 3.76
N GLU A 54 13.84 -16.16 3.24
CA GLU A 54 15.02 -15.31 3.45
C GLU A 54 14.76 -13.89 2.90
N HIS A 55 14.29 -13.81 1.65
CA HIS A 55 13.95 -12.56 0.97
C HIS A 55 12.92 -11.75 1.75
N ALA A 56 11.78 -12.35 2.09
CA ALA A 56 10.69 -11.69 2.82
C ALA A 56 11.16 -11.14 4.17
N LYS A 57 11.94 -11.95 4.91
CA LYS A 57 12.50 -11.53 6.20
C LYS A 57 13.47 -10.36 6.03
N ALA A 58 14.35 -10.42 5.04
CA ALA A 58 15.30 -9.34 4.75
C ALA A 58 14.58 -8.04 4.37
N ALA A 59 13.62 -8.11 3.44
CA ALA A 59 12.86 -6.95 2.98
C ALA A 59 12.16 -6.24 4.14
N VAL A 60 11.36 -6.97 4.93
CA VAL A 60 10.62 -6.39 6.06
C VAL A 60 11.55 -5.88 7.17
N SER A 61 12.72 -6.51 7.38
CA SER A 61 13.64 -6.11 8.45
C SER A 61 14.55 -4.94 8.07
N LEU A 62 14.93 -4.83 6.80
CA LEU A 62 15.94 -3.88 6.33
C LEU A 62 15.34 -2.67 5.62
N GLU A 63 14.14 -2.81 5.05
CA GLU A 63 13.50 -1.75 4.26
C GLU A 63 12.28 -1.19 5.00
N ALA A 64 12.42 -0.01 5.60
CA ALA A 64 11.32 0.66 6.30
C ALA A 64 10.09 0.94 5.39
N GLY A 65 10.29 0.97 4.06
CA GLY A 65 9.24 1.13 3.07
C GLY A 65 8.50 -0.15 2.70
N VAL A 66 8.96 -1.33 3.14
CA VAL A 66 8.28 -2.62 2.95
C VAL A 66 7.50 -2.93 4.21
N LEU A 67 6.21 -2.59 4.21
CA LEU A 67 5.34 -2.68 5.39
C LEU A 67 4.89 -4.12 5.66
N ALA A 68 4.69 -4.90 4.60
CA ALA A 68 4.40 -6.33 4.70
C ALA A 68 4.84 -7.05 3.43
N LEU A 69 5.41 -8.24 3.59
CA LEU A 69 5.69 -9.18 2.50
C LEU A 69 5.42 -10.58 3.02
N GLN A 70 4.28 -11.16 2.66
CA GLN A 70 3.80 -12.44 3.17
C GLN A 70 3.48 -13.38 2.02
N ALA A 71 4.08 -14.56 2.05
CA ALA A 71 3.80 -15.62 1.09
C ALA A 71 2.86 -16.66 1.68
N VAL A 72 1.91 -17.11 0.87
CA VAL A 72 1.04 -18.25 1.18
C VAL A 72 1.11 -19.26 0.04
N TYR A 73 1.02 -20.54 0.39
CA TYR A 73 1.03 -21.65 -0.54
C TYR A 73 -0.39 -22.21 -0.63
N ASP A 74 -0.84 -22.49 -1.85
CA ASP A 74 -2.13 -23.15 -2.02
C ASP A 74 -2.09 -24.53 -1.35
N LYS A 75 -3.17 -24.85 -0.62
CA LYS A 75 -3.26 -26.08 0.17
C LYS A 75 -3.39 -27.34 -0.69
N ALA A 76 -4.06 -27.24 -1.84
CA ALA A 76 -4.27 -28.35 -2.76
C ALA A 76 -3.08 -28.52 -3.71
N ASN A 77 -2.46 -27.42 -4.14
CA ASN A 77 -1.27 -27.43 -4.98
C ASN A 77 -0.20 -26.43 -4.47
N PRO A 78 0.75 -26.89 -3.63
CA PRO A 78 1.81 -26.03 -3.08
C PRO A 78 2.76 -25.40 -4.12
N LEU A 79 2.67 -25.78 -5.39
CA LEU A 79 3.41 -25.14 -6.47
C LEU A 79 2.87 -23.75 -6.79
N ASN A 80 1.61 -23.49 -6.43
CA ASN A 80 0.98 -22.18 -6.56
C ASN A 80 1.22 -21.36 -5.30
N VAL A 81 1.96 -20.27 -5.46
CA VAL A 81 2.34 -19.35 -4.37
C VAL A 81 1.72 -18.00 -4.64
N THR A 82 1.13 -17.40 -3.61
CA THR A 82 0.66 -16.01 -3.64
C THR A 82 1.45 -15.20 -2.64
N VAL A 83 2.04 -14.08 -3.09
CA VAL A 83 2.75 -13.13 -2.23
C VAL A 83 1.92 -11.86 -2.12
N PHE A 84 1.58 -11.50 -0.89
CA PHE A 84 0.93 -10.24 -0.54
C PHE A 84 1.99 -9.24 -0.11
N GLU A 85 2.00 -8.10 -0.79
CA GLU A 85 3.02 -7.08 -0.60
C GLU A 85 2.36 -5.73 -0.33
N VAL A 86 2.84 -5.04 0.69
CA VAL A 86 2.41 -3.69 1.06
C VAL A 86 3.63 -2.81 1.21
N TYR A 87 3.66 -1.72 0.46
CA TYR A 87 4.74 -0.74 0.48
C TYR A 87 4.21 0.60 0.97
N ALA A 88 5.07 1.39 1.61
CA ALA A 88 4.74 2.73 2.08
C ALA A 88 4.41 3.69 0.94
N SER A 89 5.02 3.49 -0.24
CA SER A 89 4.79 4.28 -1.45
C SER A 89 5.20 3.53 -2.74
N GLU A 90 4.98 4.13 -3.90
CA GLU A 90 5.53 3.64 -5.17
C GLU A 90 7.06 3.63 -5.15
N GLU A 91 7.70 4.69 -4.63
CA GLU A 91 9.17 4.80 -4.57
C GLU A 91 9.77 3.72 -3.67
N ALA A 92 9.10 3.35 -2.58
CA ALA A 92 9.50 2.25 -1.72
C ALA A 92 9.53 0.92 -2.50
N TYR A 93 8.49 0.65 -3.29
CA TYR A 93 8.46 -0.52 -4.17
C TYR A 93 9.57 -0.47 -5.24
N GLN A 94 9.77 0.66 -5.91
CA GLN A 94 10.84 0.79 -6.92
C GLN A 94 12.24 0.63 -6.32
N THR A 95 12.42 1.01 -5.05
CA THR A 95 13.66 0.78 -4.29
C THR A 95 13.83 -0.70 -3.96
N HIS A 96 12.77 -1.35 -3.49
CA HIS A 96 12.75 -2.78 -3.18
C HIS A 96 13.23 -3.65 -4.35
N LEU A 97 12.78 -3.37 -5.58
CA LEU A 97 13.19 -4.09 -6.80
C LEU A 97 14.70 -4.02 -7.11
N LYS A 98 15.45 -3.13 -6.45
CA LYS A 98 16.87 -2.87 -6.70
C LYS A 98 17.76 -3.36 -5.54
N THR A 99 17.18 -3.89 -4.47
CA THR A 99 17.97 -4.30 -3.31
C THR A 99 18.75 -5.59 -3.60
N LYS A 100 19.87 -5.76 -2.89
CA LYS A 100 20.72 -6.95 -3.05
C LYS A 100 19.98 -8.26 -2.77
N HIS A 101 19.06 -8.26 -1.80
CA HIS A 101 18.30 -9.47 -1.47
C HIS A 101 17.18 -9.76 -2.48
N PHE A 102 16.63 -8.74 -3.15
CA PHE A 102 15.69 -8.92 -4.26
C PHE A 102 16.37 -9.47 -5.53
N LEU A 103 17.58 -8.98 -5.84
CA LEU A 103 18.33 -9.33 -7.06
C LEU A 103 19.16 -10.63 -6.95
N LYS A 104 19.05 -11.36 -5.82
CA LYS A 104 19.73 -12.63 -5.58
C LYS A 104 19.03 -13.76 -6.31
#